data_AF-A0A925Z7K6-F1
#
_entry.id   AF-A0A925Z7K6-F1
#
_cell.length_a   1.000
_cell.length_b   1.000
_cell.length_c   1.000
_cell.angle_alpha   90.00
_cell.angle_beta   90.00
_cell.angle_gamma   90.00
#
_symmetry.space_group_name_H-M   'P 1'
#
loop_
_entity.id
_entity.type
_entity.pdbx_description
1 polymer ?
#
loop_
_entity_poly.entity_id
_entity_poly.type
_entity_poly.pdbx_seq_one_letter_code
_entity_poly.pdbx_strand_id
1 'polypeptide(L)'
;MKRSNNSNLKILSLAVFALSIFWIIPGCKKIYGVLPDDKDFMSEQVDFTTKTFTPVIGRTNLLNGNFVADGSTLPLTFEMLNVRRNDGAAAPELTDSLPTLVWTAAYTGQEKSISEIEAKRKLEKHPVFEVRKSGELIFWNTSTNTLVPYFQGSNSAPGGTSYYYLFDIKVSNSGGSKLIKDLVLNPFRERAYDPYEFDPVSNVLLPNPNASIVPTTLVGMKGIDTRKQLSNNNATNNSDVKVTIVRTGDGNSLTFKFLDRNNNSINPDLFNQTKWATLVHGFNMQKTNEFVRYDIAYPIPLIVRPTPYTTADGSKALVEFSYTRLGFNGIRENGKMTLNFNIFRQGDWEINFKFTTESPRFEDEF
;
A
#
# COMPACT_ATOMS: atom_id res chain seq x y z
N MET A 1 50.67 85.59 2.35
CA MET A 1 49.67 85.70 1.27
C MET A 1 50.21 86.59 0.16
N LYS A 2 50.92 86.02 -0.84
CA LYS A 2 51.01 86.48 -2.24
C LYS A 2 52.06 85.65 -3.00
N ARG A 3 51.59 85.06 -4.10
CA ARG A 3 52.23 84.74 -5.38
C ARG A 3 53.77 84.72 -5.46
N SER A 4 54.30 83.63 -6.00
CA SER A 4 55.13 83.72 -7.21
C SER A 4 55.10 82.40 -7.98
N ASN A 5 54.99 82.53 -9.30
CA ASN A 5 54.98 81.49 -10.31
C ASN A 5 56.41 81.09 -10.69
N ASN A 6 56.51 79.88 -11.24
CA ASN A 6 57.56 79.35 -12.13
C ASN A 6 58.98 79.15 -11.59
N SER A 7 59.39 77.89 -11.49
CA SER A 7 60.34 77.30 -12.46
C SER A 7 60.66 75.83 -12.14
N ASN A 8 60.62 75.01 -13.18
CA ASN A 8 61.39 73.78 -13.40
C ASN A 8 61.42 72.72 -12.29
N LEU A 9 60.48 71.78 -12.36
CA LEU A 9 60.76 70.38 -12.02
C LEU A 9 59.65 69.49 -12.56
N LYS A 10 59.96 68.65 -13.55
CA LYS A 10 59.38 67.30 -13.74
C LYS A 10 60.07 66.60 -14.91
N ILE A 11 61.30 66.21 -14.60
CA ILE A 11 61.92 64.99 -15.10
C ILE A 11 61.04 63.81 -14.64
N LEU A 12 60.95 62.77 -15.48
CA LEU A 12 60.42 61.43 -15.18
C LEU A 12 58.89 61.30 -15.04
N SER A 13 58.18 61.14 -16.15
CA SER A 13 56.94 60.34 -16.21
C SER A 13 56.93 59.44 -17.45
N LEU A 14 58.08 58.82 -17.75
CA LEU A 14 58.28 57.87 -18.85
C LEU A 14 58.50 56.46 -18.25
N ALA A 15 57.51 55.90 -17.54
CA ALA A 15 57.66 54.55 -16.95
C ALA A 15 56.37 53.77 -16.68
N VAL A 16 55.17 54.22 -17.09
CA VAL A 16 53.92 53.50 -16.69
C VAL A 16 52.96 53.20 -17.86
N PHE A 17 53.31 53.51 -19.11
CA PHE A 17 52.41 53.25 -20.26
C PHE A 17 52.97 52.29 -21.31
N ALA A 18 53.82 51.35 -20.88
CA ALA A 18 54.46 50.36 -21.75
C ALA A 18 54.31 48.92 -21.22
N LEU A 19 53.15 48.57 -20.67
CA LEU A 19 52.86 47.20 -20.21
C LEU A 19 51.42 46.74 -20.50
N SER A 20 50.82 47.18 -21.60
CA SER A 20 49.39 46.92 -21.86
C SER A 20 49.01 46.56 -23.30
N ILE A 21 49.96 46.19 -24.16
CA ILE A 21 49.64 45.72 -25.52
C ILE A 21 50.63 44.65 -25.94
N PHE A 22 50.36 43.40 -25.57
CA PHE A 22 50.80 42.23 -26.34
C PHE A 22 50.01 41.00 -25.86
N TRP A 23 49.52 40.21 -26.83
CA TRP A 23 48.74 38.96 -26.71
C TRP A 23 47.21 39.10 -26.60
N ILE A 24 46.61 39.59 -27.69
CA ILE A 24 45.30 39.08 -28.13
C ILE A 24 45.51 37.63 -28.55
N ILE A 25 45.28 36.70 -27.61
CA ILE A 25 45.16 35.27 -27.91
C ILE A 25 43.75 35.08 -28.47
N PRO A 26 43.57 34.49 -29.67
CA PRO A 26 42.25 34.03 -30.07
C PRO A 26 41.78 33.02 -29.02
N GLY A 27 40.74 33.39 -28.28
CA GLY A 27 40.20 32.62 -27.17
C GLY A 27 40.09 31.15 -27.53
N CYS A 28 40.80 30.33 -26.76
CA CYS A 28 40.81 28.89 -26.89
C CYS A 28 39.40 28.31 -26.66
N LYS A 29 38.57 28.24 -27.71
CA LYS A 29 37.40 27.34 -27.73
C LYS A 29 37.79 25.85 -27.68
N LYS A 30 39.09 25.53 -27.66
CA LYS A 30 39.64 24.17 -27.57
C LYS A 30 40.17 23.77 -26.19
N ILE A 31 40.04 24.60 -25.15
CA ILE A 31 40.41 24.19 -23.77
C ILE A 31 39.22 23.57 -23.01
N TYR A 32 37.99 23.74 -23.50
CA TYR A 32 36.81 23.05 -22.95
C TYR A 32 36.48 21.71 -23.63
N GLY A 33 37.32 21.25 -24.56
CA GLY A 33 37.18 19.94 -25.22
C GLY A 33 38.16 18.88 -24.69
N VAL A 34 38.85 19.17 -23.58
CA VAL A 34 39.86 18.29 -22.95
C VAL A 34 39.61 18.11 -21.45
N LEU A 35 38.45 18.55 -20.94
CA LEU A 35 37.92 17.89 -19.75
C LEU A 35 37.53 16.49 -20.23
N PRO A 36 38.06 15.40 -19.65
CA PRO A 36 37.47 14.09 -19.83
C PRO A 36 35.97 14.28 -19.60
N ASP A 37 35.10 13.75 -20.47
CA ASP A 37 33.68 13.67 -20.16
C ASP A 37 33.59 13.21 -18.70
N ASP A 38 32.96 14.02 -17.84
CA ASP A 38 32.86 13.72 -16.41
C ASP A 38 32.29 12.30 -16.34
N LYS A 39 33.17 11.34 -16.02
CA LYS A 39 32.75 9.95 -15.98
C LYS A 39 31.69 9.89 -14.88
N ASP A 40 30.52 9.40 -15.24
CA ASP A 40 29.46 9.17 -14.27
C ASP A 40 30.07 8.45 -13.06
N PHE A 41 29.67 8.88 -11.87
CA PHE A 41 30.15 8.27 -10.65
C PHE A 41 29.23 7.09 -10.29
N MET A 42 29.82 5.95 -9.98
CA MET A 42 29.11 4.81 -9.38
C MET A 42 29.72 4.57 -8.00
N SER A 43 28.96 4.84 -6.94
CA SER A 43 29.45 4.65 -5.58
C SER A 43 29.59 3.17 -5.26
N GLU A 44 30.69 2.84 -4.60
CA GLU A 44 30.91 1.52 -4.00
C GLU A 44 29.98 1.24 -2.83
N GLN A 45 29.28 2.24 -2.27
CA GLN A 45 28.34 2.07 -1.15
C GLN A 45 26.87 2.05 -1.60
N VAL A 46 26.58 2.02 -2.91
CA VAL A 46 25.23 1.78 -3.43
C VAL A 46 24.64 0.51 -2.83
N ASP A 47 23.49 0.58 -2.15
CA ASP A 47 22.94 -0.60 -1.49
C ASP A 47 21.43 -0.49 -1.22
N PHE A 48 20.84 -1.57 -0.69
CA PHE A 48 19.53 -1.58 -0.06
C PHE A 48 19.65 -1.48 1.46
N THR A 49 18.85 -0.61 2.08
CA THR A 49 18.72 -0.46 3.54
C THR A 49 18.18 -1.72 4.22
N THR A 50 17.35 -2.48 3.50
CA THR A 50 16.77 -3.74 3.94
C THR A 50 17.28 -4.88 3.07
N LYS A 51 17.71 -5.97 3.71
CA LYS A 51 18.19 -7.17 3.01
C LYS A 51 17.16 -8.29 2.92
N THR A 52 16.09 -8.23 3.72
CA THR A 52 15.03 -9.24 3.78
C THR A 52 13.68 -8.62 3.46
N PHE A 53 13.03 -9.09 2.40
CA PHE A 53 11.74 -8.62 1.94
C PHE A 53 10.65 -9.65 2.23
N THR A 54 9.54 -9.22 2.84
CA THR A 54 8.46 -10.10 3.31
C THR A 54 7.10 -9.75 2.69
N PRO A 55 6.95 -9.82 1.36
CA PRO A 55 5.66 -9.55 0.73
C PRO A 55 4.63 -10.61 1.11
N VAL A 56 3.36 -10.32 0.84
CA VAL A 56 2.25 -11.24 1.07
C VAL A 56 1.77 -11.77 -0.28
N ILE A 57 1.63 -13.08 -0.42
CA ILE A 57 1.13 -13.72 -1.64
C ILE A 57 -0.32 -13.29 -1.92
N GLY A 58 -0.69 -13.22 -3.20
CA GLY A 58 -2.05 -12.90 -3.66
C GLY A 58 -2.42 -11.42 -3.62
N ARG A 59 -1.44 -10.52 -3.45
CA ARG A 59 -1.63 -9.07 -3.55
C ARG A 59 -0.38 -8.40 -4.10
N THR A 60 -0.55 -7.21 -4.68
CA THR A 60 0.58 -6.44 -5.18
C THR A 60 1.29 -5.77 -4.01
N ASN A 61 2.56 -6.09 -3.80
CA ASN A 61 3.40 -5.49 -2.78
C ASN A 61 4.46 -4.64 -3.50
N LEU A 62 4.39 -3.32 -3.33
CA LEU A 62 5.43 -2.41 -3.77
C LEU A 62 6.39 -2.16 -2.60
N LEU A 63 7.62 -2.64 -2.73
CA LEU A 63 8.66 -2.58 -1.72
C LEU A 63 9.57 -1.38 -2.04
N ASN A 64 9.10 -0.19 -1.69
CA ASN A 64 9.75 1.09 -2.00
C ASN A 64 10.64 1.60 -0.87
N GLY A 65 11.42 2.66 -1.15
CA GLY A 65 12.23 3.37 -0.14
C GLY A 65 13.43 2.59 0.40
N ASN A 66 13.76 1.44 -0.17
CA ASN A 66 14.85 0.59 0.31
C ASN A 66 16.18 0.87 -0.40
N PHE A 67 16.19 1.44 -1.60
CA PHE A 67 17.41 1.63 -2.39
C PHE A 67 18.11 2.96 -2.04
N VAL A 68 19.44 2.90 -1.92
CA VAL A 68 20.33 4.03 -1.64
C VAL A 68 21.35 4.16 -2.77
N ALA A 69 21.26 5.26 -3.52
CA ALA A 69 22.16 5.54 -4.64
C ALA A 69 23.54 6.06 -4.20
N ASP A 70 23.68 6.50 -2.94
CA ASP A 70 24.93 7.03 -2.35
C ASP A 70 25.71 7.98 -3.28
N GLY A 71 25.07 9.06 -3.73
CA GLY A 71 25.71 10.06 -4.58
C GLY A 71 26.06 9.61 -6.01
N SER A 72 25.69 8.39 -6.42
CA SER A 72 25.90 7.91 -7.80
C SER A 72 25.14 8.75 -8.81
N THR A 73 25.73 8.94 -9.99
CA THR A 73 25.11 9.68 -11.09
C THR A 73 23.92 8.91 -11.65
N LEU A 74 22.79 9.63 -11.82
CA LEU A 74 21.56 9.13 -12.43
C LEU A 74 21.60 9.35 -13.96
N PRO A 75 20.93 8.53 -14.79
CA PRO A 75 20.03 7.44 -14.41
C PRO A 75 20.77 6.14 -14.07
N LEU A 76 20.24 5.41 -13.08
CA LEU A 76 20.67 4.06 -12.74
C LEU A 76 19.80 3.03 -13.47
N THR A 77 20.40 1.91 -13.84
CA THR A 77 19.75 0.72 -14.39
C THR A 77 19.80 -0.40 -13.36
N PHE A 78 18.70 -1.14 -13.22
CA PHE A 78 18.57 -2.24 -12.27
C PHE A 78 18.25 -3.53 -13.02
N GLU A 79 18.90 -4.61 -12.63
CA GLU A 79 18.69 -5.95 -13.19
C GLU A 79 18.67 -6.96 -12.05
N MET A 80 17.61 -7.76 -11.97
CA MET A 80 17.49 -8.85 -11.00
C MET A 80 18.16 -10.10 -11.54
N LEU A 81 19.05 -10.69 -10.75
CA LEU A 81 19.89 -11.82 -11.14
C LEU A 81 19.81 -12.94 -10.10
N ASN A 82 20.18 -14.15 -10.52
CA ASN A 82 20.37 -15.31 -9.63
C ASN A 82 19.19 -15.58 -8.67
N VAL A 83 17.96 -15.41 -9.16
CA VAL A 83 16.74 -15.70 -8.38
C VAL A 83 16.64 -17.21 -8.16
N ARG A 84 16.76 -17.61 -6.90
CA ARG A 84 16.92 -19.01 -6.50
C ARG A 84 16.25 -19.30 -5.18
N ARG A 85 15.94 -20.57 -4.96
CA ARG A 85 15.48 -21.11 -3.69
C ARG A 85 16.65 -21.21 -2.71
N ASN A 86 16.35 -21.37 -1.43
CA ASN A 86 17.33 -21.56 -0.35
C ASN A 86 18.28 -22.76 -0.56
N ASP A 87 17.85 -23.78 -1.30
CA ASP A 87 18.66 -24.94 -1.70
C ASP A 87 19.61 -24.67 -2.88
N GLY A 88 19.56 -23.45 -3.44
CA GLY A 88 20.35 -23.02 -4.60
C GLY A 88 19.72 -23.34 -5.96
N ALA A 89 18.60 -24.07 -6.01
CA ALA A 89 17.89 -24.34 -7.26
C ALA A 89 17.27 -23.05 -7.83
N ALA A 90 17.17 -22.96 -9.16
CA ALA A 90 16.48 -21.85 -9.81
C ALA A 90 15.02 -21.76 -9.31
N ALA A 91 14.50 -20.53 -9.21
CA ALA A 91 13.13 -20.25 -8.79
C ALA A 91 12.26 -19.74 -9.95
N PRO A 92 11.95 -20.57 -10.96
CA PRO A 92 11.15 -20.16 -12.12
C PRO A 92 9.77 -19.65 -11.72
N GLU A 93 9.20 -20.13 -10.61
CA GLU A 93 7.92 -19.64 -10.08
C GLU A 93 7.91 -18.14 -9.74
N LEU A 94 9.08 -17.51 -9.58
CA LEU A 94 9.21 -16.08 -9.34
C LEU A 94 9.48 -15.27 -10.62
N THR A 95 10.11 -15.90 -11.62
CA THR A 95 10.59 -15.23 -12.84
C THR A 95 9.73 -15.47 -14.07
N ASP A 96 8.88 -16.51 -14.04
CA ASP A 96 7.97 -16.81 -15.13
C ASP A 96 6.93 -15.70 -15.31
N SER A 97 6.78 -15.24 -16.54
CA SER A 97 5.89 -14.13 -16.87
C SER A 97 4.42 -14.57 -16.89
N LEU A 98 3.61 -13.92 -16.06
CA LEU A 98 2.17 -14.14 -15.96
C LEU A 98 1.38 -12.93 -16.46
N PRO A 99 0.16 -13.12 -16.98
CA PRO A 99 -0.74 -12.03 -17.31
C PRO A 99 -1.19 -11.32 -16.02
N THR A 100 -0.72 -10.11 -15.83
CA THR A 100 -0.98 -9.27 -14.65
C THR A 100 -1.79 -8.04 -15.07
N LEU A 101 -2.85 -7.74 -14.30
CA LEU A 101 -3.69 -6.59 -14.54
C LEU A 101 -3.00 -5.31 -14.04
N VAL A 102 -2.69 -4.40 -14.95
CA VAL A 102 -2.01 -3.13 -14.65
C VAL A 102 -2.87 -1.94 -15.03
N TRP A 103 -2.69 -0.83 -14.33
CA TRP A 103 -3.36 0.42 -14.63
C TRP A 103 -2.71 1.15 -15.80
N THR A 104 -3.53 1.57 -16.77
CA THR A 104 -3.13 2.41 -17.91
C THR A 104 -3.54 3.87 -17.76
N ALA A 105 -4.50 4.13 -16.89
CA ALA A 105 -4.99 5.46 -16.59
C ALA A 105 -5.27 5.59 -15.09
N ALA A 106 -5.31 6.83 -14.60
CA ALA A 106 -5.53 7.11 -13.20
C ALA A 106 -6.95 6.68 -12.75
N TYR A 107 -7.00 5.89 -11.68
CA TYR A 107 -8.22 5.63 -10.93
C TYR A 107 -8.54 6.80 -10.00
N THR A 108 -9.78 7.26 -10.04
CA THR A 108 -10.20 8.49 -9.36
C THR A 108 -11.15 8.26 -8.19
N GLY A 109 -11.83 7.10 -8.13
CA GLY A 109 -12.93 6.86 -7.20
C GLY A 109 -14.22 7.58 -7.61
N GLN A 110 -14.32 8.03 -8.86
CA GLN A 110 -15.49 8.72 -9.43
C GLN A 110 -16.06 7.98 -10.64
N GLU A 111 -15.51 6.80 -10.93
CA GLU A 111 -16.00 5.91 -11.96
C GLU A 111 -17.44 5.47 -11.64
N LYS A 112 -18.28 5.34 -12.67
CA LYS A 112 -19.72 5.07 -12.52
C LYS A 112 -20.11 3.63 -12.81
N SER A 113 -19.16 2.82 -13.26
CA SER A 113 -19.37 1.39 -13.51
C SER A 113 -18.07 0.61 -13.42
N ILE A 114 -18.19 -0.71 -13.25
CA ILE A 114 -17.06 -1.65 -13.37
C ILE A 114 -16.40 -1.51 -14.76
N SER A 115 -17.19 -1.32 -15.81
CA SER A 115 -16.65 -1.16 -17.16
C SER A 115 -15.73 0.07 -17.30
N GLU A 116 -16.03 1.19 -16.63
CA GLU A 116 -15.16 2.36 -16.63
C GLU A 116 -13.85 2.11 -15.87
N ILE A 117 -13.88 1.29 -14.83
CA ILE A 117 -12.69 0.88 -14.08
C ILE A 117 -11.82 -0.05 -14.93
N GLU A 118 -12.42 -1.07 -15.54
CA GLU A 118 -11.70 -2.05 -16.34
C GLU A 118 -11.15 -1.46 -17.65
N ALA A 119 -11.80 -0.44 -18.22
CA ALA A 119 -11.24 0.32 -19.35
C ALA A 119 -9.92 1.05 -19.01
N LYS A 120 -9.63 1.29 -17.72
CA LYS A 120 -8.38 1.88 -17.24
C LYS A 120 -7.34 0.83 -16.85
N ARG A 121 -7.61 -0.43 -17.12
CA ARG A 121 -6.74 -1.56 -16.82
C ARG A 121 -6.46 -2.34 -18.10
N LYS A 122 -5.32 -3.01 -18.14
CA LYS A 122 -5.01 -3.99 -19.19
C LYS A 122 -4.15 -5.11 -18.64
N LEU A 123 -4.16 -6.24 -19.33
CA LEU A 123 -3.24 -7.32 -19.04
C LEU A 123 -1.88 -7.03 -19.67
N GLU A 124 -0.84 -7.06 -18.86
CA GLU A 124 0.56 -7.06 -19.29
C GLU A 124 1.25 -8.30 -18.72
N LYS A 125 2.26 -8.80 -19.43
CA LYS A 125 3.06 -9.92 -18.93
C LYS A 125 4.12 -9.39 -17.99
N HIS A 126 4.08 -9.83 -16.74
CA HIS A 126 5.07 -9.51 -15.71
C HIS A 126 5.50 -10.80 -15.00
N PRO A 127 6.79 -10.96 -14.64
CA PRO A 127 7.20 -11.99 -13.69
C PRO A 127 6.50 -11.78 -12.34
N VAL A 128 6.46 -12.79 -11.48
CA VAL A 128 5.84 -12.64 -10.15
C VAL A 128 6.64 -11.67 -9.27
N PHE A 129 7.96 -11.67 -9.38
CA PHE A 129 8.86 -10.79 -8.64
C PHE A 129 9.87 -10.13 -9.57
N GLU A 130 9.97 -8.80 -9.50
CA GLU A 130 10.92 -8.04 -10.32
C GLU A 130 11.39 -6.75 -9.66
N VAL A 131 12.44 -6.18 -10.25
CA VAL A 131 12.94 -4.84 -9.93
C VAL A 131 12.48 -3.85 -11.00
N ARG A 132 11.86 -2.75 -10.56
CA ARG A 132 11.42 -1.67 -11.44
C ARG A 132 12.60 -0.79 -11.83
N LYS A 133 12.43 0.02 -12.88
CA LYS A 133 13.42 1.02 -13.32
C LYS A 133 13.84 2.02 -12.22
N SER A 134 13.00 2.21 -11.21
CA SER A 134 13.24 3.05 -10.04
C SER A 134 14.14 2.39 -8.97
N GLY A 135 14.46 1.10 -9.10
CA GLY A 135 15.11 0.30 -8.06
C GLY A 135 14.15 -0.24 -6.99
N GLU A 136 12.85 0.05 -7.12
CA GLU A 136 11.81 -0.53 -6.27
C GLU A 136 11.58 -1.99 -6.64
N LEU A 137 11.35 -2.84 -5.64
CA LEU A 137 10.96 -4.22 -5.87
C LEU A 137 9.44 -4.32 -5.88
N ILE A 138 8.90 -5.13 -6.78
CA ILE A 138 7.46 -5.38 -6.86
C ILE A 138 7.20 -6.89 -6.87
N PHE A 139 6.26 -7.29 -6.03
CA PHE A 139 5.72 -8.65 -5.98
C PHE A 139 4.26 -8.60 -6.40
N TRP A 140 3.93 -9.18 -7.55
CA TRP A 140 2.63 -9.01 -8.19
C TRP A 140 1.53 -9.87 -7.55
N ASN A 141 0.29 -9.41 -7.67
CA ASN A 141 -0.91 -10.08 -7.14
C ASN A 141 -1.29 -11.38 -7.87
N THR A 142 -0.61 -11.73 -8.95
CA THR A 142 -0.79 -12.99 -9.67
C THR A 142 -0.20 -14.20 -8.92
N SER A 143 0.61 -13.94 -7.90
CA SER A 143 1.12 -14.95 -6.98
C SER A 143 -0.01 -15.66 -6.24
N THR A 144 0.11 -16.98 -6.08
CA THR A 144 -0.82 -17.83 -5.30
C THR A 144 -0.02 -18.80 -4.44
N ASN A 145 -0.60 -19.30 -3.36
CA ASN A 145 0.08 -20.31 -2.51
C ASN A 145 0.40 -21.62 -3.27
N THR A 146 -0.30 -21.88 -4.38
CA THR A 146 -0.01 -23.02 -5.26
C THR A 146 1.19 -22.80 -6.17
N LEU A 147 1.45 -21.54 -6.54
CA LEU A 147 2.55 -21.17 -7.43
C LEU A 147 3.84 -20.90 -6.65
N VAL A 148 3.73 -20.11 -5.58
CA VAL A 148 4.88 -19.64 -4.80
C VAL A 148 4.83 -20.27 -3.41
N PRO A 149 5.76 -21.19 -3.09
CA PRO A 149 6.03 -21.62 -1.72
C PRO A 149 6.16 -20.43 -0.76
N TYR A 150 5.39 -20.45 0.32
CA TYR A 150 5.42 -19.42 1.35
C TYR A 150 6.45 -19.74 2.43
N PHE A 151 6.89 -18.70 3.13
CA PHE A 151 7.82 -18.78 4.25
C PHE A 151 7.20 -19.55 5.42
N GLN A 152 7.86 -20.64 5.85
CA GLN A 152 7.39 -21.55 6.91
C GLN A 152 8.01 -21.26 8.28
N GLY A 153 8.61 -20.08 8.48
CA GLY A 153 9.28 -19.72 9.72
C GLY A 153 10.76 -20.10 9.73
N SER A 154 11.52 -19.50 10.64
CA SER A 154 12.92 -19.87 10.90
C SER A 154 12.95 -21.01 11.91
N ASN A 155 12.47 -22.20 11.55
CA ASN A 155 12.64 -23.34 12.44
C ASN A 155 14.12 -23.78 12.39
N SER A 156 14.90 -23.28 13.34
CA SER A 156 16.24 -23.78 13.73
C SER A 156 16.20 -25.20 14.32
N ALA A 157 15.15 -25.98 14.02
CA ALA A 157 15.04 -27.37 14.42
C ALA A 157 15.85 -28.24 13.45
N PRO A 158 16.54 -29.30 13.93
CA PRO A 158 17.23 -30.24 13.04
C PRO A 158 16.22 -30.86 12.08
N GLY A 159 16.32 -30.54 10.78
CA GLY A 159 15.39 -30.99 9.74
C GLY A 159 14.27 -30.02 9.35
N GLY A 160 14.24 -28.79 9.89
CA GLY A 160 13.32 -27.74 9.44
C GLY A 160 13.75 -27.12 8.11
N THR A 161 13.02 -27.37 7.03
CA THR A 161 13.24 -26.71 5.74
C THR A 161 12.60 -25.32 5.76
N SER A 162 13.34 -24.29 6.15
CA SER A 162 12.89 -22.89 6.02
C SER A 162 12.85 -22.52 4.54
N TYR A 163 11.67 -22.47 3.91
CA TYR A 163 11.52 -22.02 2.53
C TYR A 163 11.68 -20.50 2.42
N TYR A 164 12.77 -20.08 1.78
CA TYR A 164 13.01 -18.68 1.41
C TYR A 164 13.73 -18.63 0.07
N TYR A 165 13.76 -17.44 -0.51
CA TYR A 165 14.42 -17.18 -1.78
C TYR A 165 15.60 -16.25 -1.59
N LEU A 166 16.59 -16.40 -2.45
CA LEU A 166 17.73 -15.52 -2.59
C LEU A 166 17.73 -14.91 -3.99
N PHE A 167 18.16 -13.67 -4.08
CA PHE A 167 18.33 -12.99 -5.36
C PHE A 167 19.41 -11.92 -5.23
N ASP A 168 19.97 -11.56 -6.37
CA ASP A 168 20.97 -10.51 -6.48
C ASP A 168 20.39 -9.36 -7.32
N ILE A 169 20.87 -8.14 -7.09
CA ILE A 169 20.54 -6.98 -7.92
C ILE A 169 21.83 -6.38 -8.44
N LYS A 170 21.94 -6.30 -9.77
CA LYS A 170 22.97 -5.50 -10.43
C LYS A 170 22.44 -4.10 -10.65
N VAL A 171 23.20 -3.12 -10.20
CA VAL A 171 22.94 -1.69 -10.41
C VAL A 171 24.05 -1.13 -11.29
N SER A 172 23.73 -0.40 -12.34
CA SER A 172 24.73 0.17 -13.24
C SER A 172 24.35 1.54 -13.82
N ASN A 173 25.36 2.34 -14.14
CA ASN A 173 25.28 3.54 -14.99
C ASN A 173 26.47 3.55 -15.97
N SER A 174 26.73 4.66 -16.66
CA SER A 174 27.86 4.74 -17.59
C SER A 174 29.24 4.72 -16.89
N GLY A 175 29.25 4.97 -15.58
CA GLY A 175 30.42 5.02 -14.71
C GLY A 175 30.90 3.67 -14.19
N GLY A 176 29.99 2.70 -14.09
CA GLY A 176 30.32 1.37 -13.59
C GLY A 176 29.09 0.55 -13.20
N SER A 177 29.33 -0.56 -12.51
CA SER A 177 28.26 -1.41 -11.98
C SER A 177 28.62 -2.01 -10.63
N LYS A 178 27.63 -2.18 -9.77
CA LYS A 178 27.75 -2.88 -8.50
C LYS A 178 26.76 -4.03 -8.44
N LEU A 179 27.21 -5.17 -7.94
CA LEU A 179 26.36 -6.33 -7.68
C LEU A 179 26.08 -6.42 -6.18
N ILE A 180 24.81 -6.32 -5.81
CA ILE A 180 24.31 -6.50 -4.46
C ILE A 180 23.83 -7.94 -4.38
N LYS A 181 24.48 -8.75 -3.55
CA LYS A 181 24.25 -10.19 -3.48
C LYS A 181 23.38 -10.60 -2.30
N ASP A 182 22.77 -11.76 -2.44
CA ASP A 182 22.15 -12.52 -1.35
C ASP A 182 21.05 -11.74 -0.60
N LEU A 183 20.27 -10.95 -1.34
CA LEU A 183 19.03 -10.39 -0.81
C LEU A 183 18.03 -11.54 -0.60
N VAL A 184 17.26 -11.45 0.47
CA VAL A 184 16.35 -12.51 0.92
C VAL A 184 14.91 -12.10 0.63
N LEU A 185 14.14 -13.04 0.08
CA LEU A 185 12.69 -12.90 -0.11
C LEU A 185 11.97 -14.00 0.67
N ASN A 186 11.14 -13.58 1.63
CA ASN A 186 10.35 -14.41 2.55
C ASN A 186 8.85 -14.12 2.34
N PRO A 187 8.23 -14.67 1.28
CA PRO A 187 6.83 -14.38 1.00
C PRO A 187 5.93 -15.02 2.05
N PHE A 188 5.10 -14.23 2.72
CA PHE A 188 4.05 -14.75 3.60
C PHE A 188 2.91 -15.37 2.80
N ARG A 189 2.21 -16.31 3.43
CA ARG A 189 1.03 -16.98 2.87
C ARG A 189 0.02 -15.99 2.29
N GLU A 190 -0.73 -16.48 1.32
CA GLU A 190 -1.90 -15.76 0.80
C GLU A 190 -2.88 -15.45 1.92
N ARG A 191 -3.29 -14.18 1.97
CA ARG A 191 -4.30 -13.66 2.88
C ARG A 191 -5.33 -12.95 2.03
N ALA A 192 -6.53 -13.49 1.95
CA ALA A 192 -7.53 -13.00 1.01
C ALA A 192 -8.17 -11.67 1.45
N TYR A 193 -8.09 -11.32 2.74
CA TYR A 193 -8.63 -10.09 3.31
C TYR A 193 -7.78 -9.58 4.48
N ASP A 194 -8.14 -8.40 5.00
CA ASP A 194 -7.63 -7.80 6.24
C ASP A 194 -8.78 -6.99 6.90
N PRO A 195 -8.92 -6.93 8.25
CA PRO A 195 -8.13 -7.59 9.28
C PRO A 195 -8.16 -9.11 9.17
N TYR A 196 -7.06 -9.77 9.53
CA TYR A 196 -6.90 -11.23 9.41
C TYR A 196 -6.59 -11.86 10.76
N GLU A 197 -7.41 -12.82 11.16
CA GLU A 197 -7.38 -13.45 12.49
C GLU A 197 -6.41 -14.63 12.63
N PHE A 198 -5.70 -15.02 11.58
CA PHE A 198 -4.74 -16.14 11.61
C PHE A 198 -3.29 -15.67 11.50
N ASP A 199 -2.39 -16.41 12.17
CA ASP A 199 -0.96 -16.17 12.10
C ASP A 199 -0.42 -16.38 10.66
N PRO A 200 0.39 -15.44 10.14
CA PRO A 200 0.83 -15.45 8.75
C PRO A 200 1.80 -16.60 8.40
N VAL A 201 2.33 -17.33 9.39
CA VAL A 201 3.25 -18.46 9.17
C VAL A 201 2.56 -19.78 9.48
N SER A 202 2.07 -19.93 10.71
CA SER A 202 1.52 -21.20 11.24
C SER A 202 0.07 -21.47 10.85
N ASN A 203 -0.67 -20.46 10.36
CA ASN A 203 -2.13 -20.54 10.13
C ASN A 203 -2.99 -20.81 11.37
N VAL A 204 -2.42 -20.71 12.56
CA VAL A 204 -3.19 -20.89 13.79
C VAL A 204 -3.93 -19.59 14.08
N LEU A 205 -5.13 -19.69 14.64
CA LEU A 205 -5.88 -18.53 15.12
C LEU A 205 -5.01 -17.73 16.08
N LEU A 206 -4.91 -16.42 15.87
CA LEU A 206 -4.14 -15.53 16.74
C LEU A 206 -4.71 -15.53 18.16
N PRO A 207 -3.88 -15.34 19.20
CA PRO A 207 -4.38 -15.16 20.55
C PRO A 207 -5.17 -13.85 20.68
N ASN A 208 -5.97 -13.73 21.73
CA ASN A 208 -6.61 -12.46 22.07
C ASN A 208 -5.56 -11.35 22.23
N PRO A 209 -5.84 -10.13 21.73
CA PRO A 209 -7.14 -9.70 21.22
C PRO A 209 -7.40 -9.95 19.72
N ASN A 210 -6.48 -10.56 18.98
CA ASN A 210 -6.58 -10.69 17.53
C ASN A 210 -7.29 -11.97 17.06
N ALA A 211 -7.84 -12.76 17.98
CA ALA A 211 -8.58 -13.99 17.71
C ALA A 211 -9.93 -13.77 17.00
N SER A 212 -10.36 -12.52 16.81
CA SER A 212 -11.61 -12.19 16.12
C SER A 212 -11.53 -10.81 15.51
N ILE A 213 -12.26 -10.59 14.42
CA ILE A 213 -12.47 -9.26 13.86
C ILE A 213 -13.59 -8.58 14.65
N VAL A 214 -13.37 -7.31 14.99
CA VAL A 214 -14.32 -6.43 15.65
C VAL A 214 -14.45 -5.14 14.86
N PRO A 215 -15.53 -4.35 15.04
CA PRO A 215 -15.62 -3.04 14.39
C PRO A 215 -14.41 -2.16 14.70
N THR A 216 -14.01 -1.32 13.76
CA THR A 216 -12.98 -0.31 14.00
C THR A 216 -13.45 0.72 15.02
N THR A 217 -14.73 1.08 14.99
CA THR A 217 -15.35 1.97 15.97
C THR A 217 -16.78 1.52 16.24
N LEU A 218 -17.21 1.65 17.49
CA LEU A 218 -18.59 1.45 17.93
C LEU A 218 -18.91 2.52 18.98
N VAL A 219 -19.85 3.40 18.67
CA VAL A 219 -20.16 4.57 19.51
C VAL A 219 -21.67 4.80 19.53
N GLY A 220 -22.22 5.08 20.70
CA GLY A 220 -23.62 5.51 20.89
C GLY A 220 -24.67 4.42 20.65
N MET A 221 -24.29 3.25 20.15
CA MET A 221 -25.20 2.10 20.04
C MET A 221 -25.47 1.52 21.43
N LYS A 222 -26.75 1.34 21.79
CA LYS A 222 -27.18 0.78 23.07
C LYS A 222 -27.89 -0.56 22.87
N GLY A 223 -27.73 -1.47 23.83
CA GLY A 223 -28.45 -2.74 23.86
C GLY A 223 -29.95 -2.53 24.12
N ILE A 224 -30.79 -3.36 23.49
CA ILE A 224 -32.25 -3.29 23.62
C ILE A 224 -32.74 -3.64 25.04
N ASP A 225 -32.08 -4.59 25.71
CA ASP A 225 -32.53 -5.12 27.00
C ASP A 225 -32.01 -4.26 28.16
N THR A 226 -30.69 -4.03 28.22
CA THR A 226 -30.06 -3.33 29.35
C THR A 226 -30.01 -1.83 29.18
N ARG A 227 -30.23 -1.32 27.95
CA ARG A 227 -30.06 0.10 27.58
C ARG A 227 -28.65 0.63 27.84
N LYS A 228 -27.68 -0.26 28.06
CA LYS A 228 -26.28 0.09 28.24
C LYS A 228 -25.61 0.28 26.90
N GLN A 229 -24.57 1.11 26.90
CA GLN A 229 -23.71 1.30 25.73
C GLN A 229 -23.08 -0.03 25.34
N LEU A 230 -23.24 -0.42 24.08
CA LEU A 230 -22.51 -1.54 23.50
C LEU A 230 -21.02 -1.17 23.44
N SER A 231 -20.22 -2.11 23.90
CA SER A 231 -18.78 -1.99 24.08
C SER A 231 -18.03 -2.53 22.88
N ASN A 232 -16.94 -1.86 22.55
CA ASN A 232 -15.96 -2.33 21.58
C ASN A 232 -14.56 -2.10 22.15
N ASN A 233 -14.07 -3.09 22.88
CA ASN A 233 -12.71 -3.05 23.42
C ASN A 233 -11.78 -3.91 22.57
N ASN A 234 -11.10 -3.26 21.63
CA ASN A 234 -10.13 -3.91 20.74
C ASN A 234 -8.89 -4.42 21.49
N ALA A 235 -8.56 -3.89 22.67
CA ALA A 235 -7.38 -4.33 23.43
C ALA A 235 -7.61 -5.65 24.17
N THR A 236 -8.87 -5.95 24.54
CA THR A 236 -9.25 -7.20 25.23
C THR A 236 -10.06 -8.14 24.35
N ASN A 237 -10.38 -7.75 23.11
CA ASN A 237 -11.35 -8.41 22.23
C ASN A 237 -12.73 -8.62 22.89
N ASN A 238 -13.02 -7.81 23.92
CA ASN A 238 -14.33 -7.76 24.55
C ASN A 238 -15.18 -6.76 23.77
N SER A 239 -15.82 -7.26 22.72
CA SER A 239 -16.69 -6.47 21.85
C SER A 239 -18.03 -7.16 21.74
N ASP A 240 -19.08 -6.37 21.91
CA ASP A 240 -20.46 -6.79 21.76
C ASP A 240 -20.84 -7.00 20.28
N VAL A 241 -19.93 -6.72 19.37
CA VAL A 241 -20.06 -6.99 17.94
C VAL A 241 -18.84 -7.75 17.41
N LYS A 242 -19.09 -8.86 16.73
CA LYS A 242 -18.08 -9.63 16.01
C LYS A 242 -18.31 -9.51 14.51
N VAL A 243 -17.23 -9.40 13.77
CA VAL A 243 -17.24 -9.33 12.31
C VAL A 243 -16.71 -10.63 11.74
N THR A 244 -17.34 -11.13 10.69
CA THR A 244 -16.83 -12.27 9.92
C THR A 244 -16.81 -11.90 8.45
N ILE A 245 -15.68 -12.16 7.79
CA ILE A 245 -15.48 -11.90 6.36
C ILE A 245 -15.33 -13.25 5.66
N VAL A 246 -16.28 -13.59 4.78
CA VAL A 246 -16.34 -14.92 4.15
C VAL A 246 -16.48 -14.79 2.65
N ARG A 247 -15.68 -15.57 1.91
CA ARG A 247 -15.86 -15.75 0.46
C ARG A 247 -16.89 -16.85 0.23
N THR A 248 -17.99 -16.54 -0.44
CA THR A 248 -19.13 -17.43 -0.70
C THR A 248 -19.23 -17.89 -2.15
N GLY A 249 -18.48 -17.28 -3.05
CA GLY A 249 -18.46 -17.61 -4.47
C GLY A 249 -17.28 -17.01 -5.22
N ASP A 250 -17.23 -17.25 -6.52
CA ASP A 250 -16.17 -16.79 -7.44
C ASP A 250 -16.58 -15.55 -8.25
N GLY A 251 -17.72 -14.93 -7.95
CA GLY A 251 -18.22 -13.74 -8.64
C GLY A 251 -17.51 -12.44 -8.25
N ASN A 252 -18.26 -11.34 -8.28
CA ASN A 252 -17.76 -9.98 -8.10
C ASN A 252 -18.69 -9.15 -7.20
N SER A 253 -19.07 -9.69 -6.05
CA SER A 253 -20.02 -9.04 -5.15
C SER A 253 -19.51 -8.84 -3.73
N LEU A 254 -19.97 -7.77 -3.08
CA LEU A 254 -19.79 -7.52 -1.66
C LEU A 254 -21.15 -7.37 -1.00
N THR A 255 -21.42 -8.21 -0.02
CA THR A 255 -22.67 -8.22 0.74
C THR A 255 -22.41 -7.90 2.20
N PHE A 256 -23.19 -6.97 2.77
CA PHE A 256 -23.21 -6.70 4.21
C PHE A 256 -24.46 -7.30 4.83
N LYS A 257 -24.29 -8.01 5.95
CA LYS A 257 -25.38 -8.54 6.77
C LYS A 257 -25.20 -8.13 8.22
N PHE A 258 -26.32 -7.97 8.90
CA PHE A 258 -26.37 -7.62 10.32
C PHE A 258 -27.19 -8.69 11.03
N LEU A 259 -26.62 -9.28 12.07
CA LEU A 259 -27.23 -10.37 12.82
C LEU A 259 -27.43 -9.93 14.27
N ASP A 260 -28.63 -10.14 14.77
CA ASP A 260 -28.98 -9.92 16.16
C ASP A 260 -28.29 -10.96 17.08
N ARG A 261 -28.48 -10.83 18.40
CA ARG A 261 -27.93 -11.79 19.39
C ARG A 261 -28.30 -13.26 19.10
N ASN A 262 -29.47 -13.47 18.49
CA ASN A 262 -30.06 -14.78 18.23
C ASN A 262 -29.75 -15.28 16.79
N ASN A 263 -28.90 -14.59 16.03
CA ASN A 263 -28.59 -14.83 14.62
C ASN A 263 -29.73 -14.53 13.63
N ASN A 264 -30.77 -13.79 14.03
CA ASN A 264 -31.76 -13.31 13.08
C ASN A 264 -31.21 -12.10 12.31
N SER A 265 -31.59 -11.97 11.04
CA SER A 265 -31.25 -10.81 10.23
C SER A 265 -31.85 -9.53 10.80
N ILE A 266 -31.02 -8.51 10.99
CA ILE A 266 -31.44 -7.14 11.29
C ILE A 266 -31.67 -6.43 9.96
N ASN A 267 -32.84 -5.81 9.79
CA ASN A 267 -33.17 -5.05 8.59
C ASN A 267 -32.17 -3.88 8.39
N PRO A 268 -31.45 -3.81 7.26
CA PRO A 268 -30.56 -2.69 6.95
C PRO A 268 -31.21 -1.31 7.03
N ASP A 269 -32.53 -1.20 6.80
CA ASP A 269 -33.27 0.07 6.91
C ASP A 269 -33.30 0.65 8.33
N LEU A 270 -33.05 -0.17 9.35
CA LEU A 270 -32.91 0.29 10.73
C LEU A 270 -31.67 1.18 10.94
N PHE A 271 -30.66 1.05 10.08
CA PHE A 271 -29.54 1.98 10.01
C PHE A 271 -29.88 3.21 9.17
N ASN A 272 -30.88 3.98 9.63
CA ASN A 272 -31.55 5.04 8.89
C ASN A 272 -30.67 6.27 8.53
N GLN A 273 -29.47 6.39 9.07
CA GLN A 273 -28.50 7.44 8.71
C GLN A 273 -27.41 6.94 7.73
N THR A 274 -27.40 5.64 7.42
CA THR A 274 -26.40 5.04 6.54
C THR A 274 -26.62 5.46 5.10
N LYS A 275 -25.54 5.94 4.46
CA LYS A 275 -25.54 6.33 3.05
C LYS A 275 -25.30 5.13 2.15
N TRP A 276 -26.27 4.22 2.08
CA TRP A 276 -26.17 2.94 1.35
C TRP A 276 -25.66 3.11 -0.10
N ALA A 277 -26.22 4.04 -0.86
CA ALA A 277 -25.85 4.25 -2.27
C ALA A 277 -24.38 4.68 -2.49
N THR A 278 -23.70 5.19 -1.46
CA THR A 278 -22.31 5.66 -1.54
C THR A 278 -21.44 5.05 -0.44
N LEU A 279 -21.83 3.89 0.10
CA LEU A 279 -21.14 3.25 1.22
C LEU A 279 -19.77 2.69 0.80
N VAL A 280 -19.70 2.15 -0.41
CA VAL A 280 -18.49 1.58 -1.03
C VAL A 280 -18.43 2.03 -2.49
N HIS A 281 -17.26 1.90 -3.13
CA HIS A 281 -17.18 2.05 -4.58
C HIS A 281 -17.72 0.80 -5.30
N GLY A 282 -19.03 0.61 -5.17
CA GLY A 282 -19.77 -0.49 -5.75
C GLY A 282 -20.95 0.00 -6.56
N PHE A 283 -21.46 -0.88 -7.41
CA PHE A 283 -22.48 -0.60 -8.40
C PHE A 283 -23.67 -1.54 -8.21
N ASN A 284 -24.78 -1.24 -8.88
CA ASN A 284 -25.99 -2.09 -8.90
C ASN A 284 -26.44 -2.52 -7.49
N MET A 285 -26.56 -1.58 -6.56
CA MET A 285 -26.93 -1.86 -5.17
C MET A 285 -28.26 -2.63 -5.09
N GLN A 286 -28.25 -3.77 -4.42
CA GLN A 286 -29.42 -4.57 -4.07
C GLN A 286 -29.60 -4.54 -2.56
N LYS A 287 -30.72 -3.99 -2.08
CA LYS A 287 -31.06 -3.95 -0.65
C LYS A 287 -32.34 -4.72 -0.39
N THR A 288 -32.29 -5.63 0.58
CA THR A 288 -33.43 -6.39 1.09
C THR A 288 -33.57 -6.14 2.59
N ASN A 289 -34.56 -6.78 3.22
CA ASN A 289 -34.72 -6.75 4.67
C ASN A 289 -33.64 -7.57 5.42
N GLU A 290 -32.70 -8.20 4.71
CA GLU A 290 -31.68 -9.07 5.32
C GLU A 290 -30.25 -8.63 5.00
N PHE A 291 -30.04 -7.98 3.85
CA PHE A 291 -28.70 -7.65 3.39
C PHE A 291 -28.67 -6.44 2.44
N VAL A 292 -27.46 -5.91 2.26
CA VAL A 292 -27.15 -4.96 1.17
C VAL A 292 -25.98 -5.49 0.36
N ARG A 293 -26.15 -5.61 -0.95
CA ARG A 293 -25.16 -6.16 -1.89
C ARG A 293 -24.80 -5.15 -2.97
N TYR A 294 -23.55 -5.16 -3.39
CA TYR A 294 -23.02 -4.35 -4.49
C TYR A 294 -22.20 -5.23 -5.44
N ASP A 295 -22.21 -4.90 -6.72
CA ASP A 295 -21.21 -5.36 -7.67
C ASP A 295 -19.95 -4.52 -7.51
N ILE A 296 -18.78 -5.14 -7.45
CA ILE A 296 -17.52 -4.44 -7.15
C ILE A 296 -16.37 -4.93 -8.01
N ALA A 297 -15.38 -4.06 -8.21
CA ALA A 297 -14.09 -4.44 -8.77
C ALA A 297 -13.11 -4.82 -7.65
N TYR A 298 -12.13 -5.67 -7.97
CA TYR A 298 -11.08 -6.08 -7.04
C TYR A 298 -9.69 -5.53 -7.44
N PRO A 299 -8.76 -5.39 -6.47
CA PRO A 299 -8.94 -5.57 -5.02
C PRO A 299 -9.77 -4.44 -4.37
N ILE A 300 -10.11 -4.58 -3.08
CA ILE A 300 -10.75 -3.55 -2.25
C ILE A 300 -9.74 -3.06 -1.20
N PRO A 301 -9.39 -1.75 -1.18
CA PRO A 301 -9.63 -0.78 -2.24
C PRO A 301 -8.77 -1.10 -3.47
N LEU A 302 -9.15 -0.52 -4.61
CA LEU A 302 -8.55 -0.83 -5.92
C LEU A 302 -7.08 -0.39 -6.05
N ILE A 303 -6.73 0.69 -5.35
CA ILE A 303 -5.38 1.22 -5.17
C ILE A 303 -5.28 1.88 -3.80
N VAL A 304 -4.05 2.08 -3.30
CA VAL A 304 -3.79 2.90 -2.11
C VAL A 304 -3.92 4.37 -2.49
N ARG A 305 -5.11 4.94 -2.30
CA ARG A 305 -5.40 6.34 -2.59
C ARG A 305 -6.59 6.82 -1.76
N PRO A 306 -6.51 8.02 -1.14
CA PRO A 306 -7.66 8.61 -0.47
C PRO A 306 -8.82 8.85 -1.45
N THR A 307 -9.97 8.29 -1.15
CA THR A 307 -11.25 8.44 -1.84
C THR A 307 -12.38 8.54 -0.81
N PRO A 308 -13.62 8.88 -1.20
CA PRO A 308 -14.77 8.85 -0.28
C PRO A 308 -15.04 7.49 0.37
N TYR A 309 -14.49 6.39 -0.16
CA TYR A 309 -14.75 5.01 0.24
C TYR A 309 -13.60 4.38 1.05
N THR A 310 -12.55 5.15 1.32
CA THR A 310 -11.34 4.65 1.97
C THR A 310 -11.02 5.45 3.23
N THR A 311 -10.12 4.91 4.03
CA THR A 311 -9.44 5.66 5.09
C THR A 311 -8.71 6.90 4.54
N ALA A 312 -8.36 7.83 5.44
CA ALA A 312 -7.73 9.10 5.07
C ALA A 312 -6.38 8.94 4.35
N ASP A 313 -5.66 7.85 4.61
CA ASP A 313 -4.42 7.45 3.93
C ASP A 313 -4.67 6.61 2.66
N GLY A 314 -5.91 6.20 2.40
CA GLY A 314 -6.29 5.40 1.25
C GLY A 314 -5.97 3.91 1.34
N SER A 315 -5.38 3.44 2.44
CA SER A 315 -4.85 2.07 2.55
C SER A 315 -5.92 1.00 2.76
N LYS A 316 -7.10 1.38 3.28
CA LYS A 316 -8.22 0.48 3.58
C LYS A 316 -9.52 1.04 3.05
N ALA A 317 -10.46 0.17 2.70
CA ALA A 317 -11.86 0.57 2.56
C ALA A 317 -12.43 0.88 3.94
N LEU A 318 -13.33 1.86 4.00
CA LEU A 318 -14.02 2.29 5.22
C LEU A 318 -15.52 2.24 4.96
N VAL A 319 -16.24 1.53 5.82
CA VAL A 319 -17.71 1.55 5.85
C VAL A 319 -18.21 2.06 7.19
N GLU A 320 -19.31 2.80 7.16
CA GLU A 320 -19.98 3.36 8.34
C GLU A 320 -21.47 3.02 8.29
N PHE A 321 -21.95 2.39 9.37
CA PHE A 321 -23.36 2.08 9.59
C PHE A 321 -23.84 2.91 10.78
N SER A 322 -24.88 3.69 10.57
CA SER A 322 -25.38 4.60 11.59
C SER A 322 -26.90 4.71 11.59
N TYR A 323 -27.44 5.04 12.76
CA TYR A 323 -28.85 5.31 12.96
C TYR A 323 -29.04 6.46 13.95
N THR A 324 -30.22 7.05 13.91
CA THR A 324 -30.71 7.99 14.91
C THR A 324 -32.08 7.52 15.42
N ARG A 325 -32.32 7.74 16.71
CA ARG A 325 -33.59 7.46 17.40
C ARG A 325 -33.88 8.55 18.44
N LEU A 326 -35.12 8.65 18.91
CA LEU A 326 -35.50 9.44 20.07
C LEU A 326 -35.29 8.59 21.33
N GLY A 327 -34.40 9.02 22.21
CA GLY A 327 -34.20 8.44 23.54
C GLY A 327 -35.09 9.11 24.59
N PHE A 328 -34.78 8.82 25.85
CA PHE A 328 -35.50 9.36 27.01
C PHE A 328 -35.68 10.89 26.94
N ASN A 329 -36.87 11.37 27.28
CA ASN A 329 -37.28 12.78 27.17
C ASN A 329 -37.19 13.38 25.76
N GLY A 330 -37.29 12.56 24.71
CA GLY A 330 -37.24 13.02 23.32
C GLY A 330 -35.86 13.48 22.86
N ILE A 331 -34.80 13.16 23.60
CA ILE A 331 -33.42 13.51 23.23
C ILE A 331 -32.99 12.63 22.07
N ARG A 332 -32.49 13.24 20.99
CA ARG A 332 -31.94 12.50 19.86
C ARG A 332 -30.67 11.74 20.27
N GLU A 333 -30.67 10.42 20.06
CA GLU A 333 -29.51 9.55 20.25
C GLU A 333 -29.02 9.01 18.91
N ASN A 334 -27.70 8.96 18.74
CA ASN A 334 -27.08 8.48 17.50
C ASN A 334 -26.22 7.25 17.79
N GLY A 335 -26.44 6.19 17.02
CA GLY A 335 -25.61 4.99 17.03
C GLY A 335 -24.74 4.92 15.77
N LYS A 336 -23.47 4.55 15.93
CA LYS A 336 -22.51 4.46 14.83
C LYS A 336 -21.54 3.28 15.00
N MET A 337 -21.31 2.57 13.90
CA MET A 337 -20.35 1.48 13.79
C MET A 337 -19.55 1.61 12.50
N THR A 338 -18.24 1.42 12.56
CA THR A 338 -17.36 1.45 11.37
C THR A 338 -16.50 0.21 11.24
N LEU A 339 -16.10 -0.12 10.02
CA LEU A 339 -15.11 -1.15 9.74
C LEU A 339 -14.14 -0.67 8.67
N ASN A 340 -12.85 -0.73 9.00
CA ASN A 340 -11.76 -0.63 8.04
C ASN A 340 -11.36 -2.03 7.58
N PHE A 341 -11.32 -2.27 6.28
CA PHE A 341 -10.98 -3.59 5.75
C PHE A 341 -10.32 -3.53 4.37
N ASN A 342 -9.77 -4.66 3.97
CA ASN A 342 -9.27 -4.91 2.63
C ASN A 342 -9.76 -6.28 2.15
N ILE A 343 -10.00 -6.43 0.85
CA ILE A 343 -10.23 -7.74 0.20
C ILE A 343 -9.35 -7.81 -1.04
N PHE A 344 -8.40 -8.73 -1.05
CA PHE A 344 -7.38 -8.82 -2.09
C PHE A 344 -7.76 -9.80 -3.18
N ARG A 345 -8.49 -10.85 -2.82
CA ARG A 345 -8.89 -11.91 -3.74
C ARG A 345 -10.29 -11.68 -4.28
N GLN A 346 -10.44 -11.78 -5.60
CA GLN A 346 -11.74 -11.73 -6.28
C GLN A 346 -12.69 -12.83 -5.79
N GLY A 347 -13.98 -12.51 -5.68
CA GLY A 347 -15.03 -13.47 -5.36
C GLY A 347 -16.35 -12.79 -5.00
N ASP A 348 -17.31 -13.58 -4.55
CA ASP A 348 -18.47 -13.08 -3.82
C ASP A 348 -18.12 -13.10 -2.33
N TRP A 349 -18.20 -11.95 -1.68
CA TRP A 349 -17.80 -11.77 -0.29
C TRP A 349 -18.98 -11.32 0.56
N GLU A 350 -19.08 -11.88 1.76
CA GLU A 350 -20.03 -11.46 2.79
C GLU A 350 -19.27 -10.93 4.01
N ILE A 351 -19.66 -9.76 4.49
CA ILE A 351 -19.20 -9.19 5.76
C ILE A 351 -20.38 -9.16 6.71
N ASN A 352 -20.30 -10.01 7.74
CA ASN A 352 -21.36 -10.22 8.71
C ASN A 352 -21.02 -9.49 10.01
N PHE A 353 -21.90 -8.60 10.46
CA PHE A 353 -21.81 -7.93 11.75
C PHE A 353 -22.77 -8.62 12.73
N LYS A 354 -22.23 -9.43 13.63
CA LYS A 354 -23.01 -10.15 14.63
C LYS A 354 -22.93 -9.47 15.98
N PHE A 355 -24.06 -9.03 16.48
CA PHE A 355 -24.20 -8.60 17.87
C PHE A 355 -24.21 -9.84 18.77
N THR A 356 -23.33 -9.93 19.77
CA THR A 356 -23.09 -11.18 20.52
C THR A 356 -23.74 -11.20 21.89
N THR A 357 -23.87 -10.04 22.53
CA THR A 357 -24.39 -9.92 23.91
C THR A 357 -25.81 -9.36 23.92
N GLU A 358 -26.08 -8.32 23.16
CA GLU A 358 -27.39 -7.68 23.01
C GLU A 358 -27.57 -7.09 21.61
N SER A 359 -28.80 -7.15 21.11
CA SER A 359 -29.18 -6.50 19.86
C SER A 359 -29.23 -4.98 20.02
N PRO A 360 -28.89 -4.19 18.99
CA PRO A 360 -28.95 -2.74 19.05
C PRO A 360 -30.39 -2.26 19.15
N ARG A 361 -30.60 -1.22 19.95
CA ARG A 361 -31.88 -0.57 20.12
C ARG A 361 -32.09 0.49 19.04
N PHE A 362 -33.08 0.26 18.18
CA PHE A 362 -33.47 1.21 17.12
C PHE A 362 -34.74 1.99 17.45
N GLU A 363 -35.58 1.48 18.35
CA GLU A 363 -36.88 2.06 18.66
C GLU A 363 -36.79 3.36 19.46
N ASP A 364 -37.72 4.27 19.16
CA ASP A 364 -37.93 5.51 19.90
C ASP A 364 -38.48 5.23 21.32
N GLU A 365 -38.15 6.10 22.26
CA GLU A 365 -38.71 6.16 23.60
C GLU A 365 -39.74 7.28 23.66
N PHE A 366 -41.00 6.91 23.84
CA PHE A 366 -42.11 7.83 24.05
C PHE A 366 -42.44 7.99 25.53
#